data_AF-A0A0B1XRC1-F1
#
_entry.id   AF-A0A0B1XRC1-F1
#
_cell.length_a   1.000
_cell.length_b   1.000
_cell.length_c   1.000
_cell.angle_alpha   90.00
_cell.angle_beta   90.00
_cell.angle_gamma   90.00
#
_symmetry.space_group_name_H-M   'P 1'
#
loop_
_entity.id
_entity.type
_entity.pdbx_description
1 polymer ?
#
loop_
_entity_poly.entity_id
_entity_poly.type
_entity_poly.pdbx_seq_one_letter_code
_entity_poly.pdbx_strand_id
1 'polypeptide(L)'
;MTTNKHNSGTENVEAYKQVIASNAEAISRFGGRLAVLYKFTTAVLPQLDSTQRIEVARRLRAGVDDVMSLTDDIALPGEYHDALLAQTNILLTALETQSANPQ
;
A
#
# COMPACT_ATOMS: atom_id res chain seq x y z
N MET A 1 37.23 33.03 -21.07
CA MET A 1 36.62 32.55 -19.81
C MET A 1 35.16 32.97 -19.85
N THR A 2 34.31 32.13 -20.45
CA THR A 2 32.88 32.41 -20.66
C THR A 2 32.09 31.26 -20.07
N THR A 3 31.20 31.61 -19.16
CA THR A 3 30.64 30.73 -18.14
C THR A 3 29.51 29.88 -18.70
N ASN A 4 29.59 28.59 -18.40
CA ASN A 4 28.72 27.47 -18.76
C ASN A 4 27.33 27.58 -18.11
N LYS A 5 26.48 28.51 -18.56
CA LYS A 5 25.12 28.72 -18.01
C LYS A 5 24.01 28.00 -18.80
N HIS A 6 24.27 27.66 -20.07
CA HIS A 6 23.26 27.08 -20.97
C HIS A 6 23.09 25.55 -20.82
N ASN A 7 24.08 24.85 -20.25
CA ASN A 7 24.04 23.39 -20.10
C ASN A 7 23.27 22.90 -18.85
N SER A 8 23.21 23.73 -17.80
CA SER A 8 22.61 23.34 -16.51
C SER A 8 21.07 23.20 -16.55
N GLY A 9 20.38 23.97 -17.40
CA GLY A 9 18.91 23.95 -17.47
C GLY A 9 18.37 22.67 -18.12
N THR A 10 19.01 22.21 -19.19
CA THR A 10 18.66 20.97 -19.91
C THR A 10 19.01 19.72 -19.12
N GLU A 11 20.17 19.71 -18.44
CA GLU A 11 20.55 18.61 -17.54
C GLU A 11 19.54 18.42 -16.40
N ASN A 12 19.04 19.52 -15.82
CA ASN A 12 18.00 19.47 -14.80
C ASN A 12 16.68 18.91 -15.35
N VAL A 13 16.26 19.30 -16.56
CA VAL A 13 15.02 18.79 -17.18
C VAL A 13 15.10 17.29 -17.46
N GLU A 14 16.22 16.79 -17.96
CA GLU A 14 16.41 15.35 -18.21
C GLU A 14 16.47 14.56 -16.90
N ALA A 15 17.12 15.08 -15.85
CA ALA A 15 17.10 14.48 -14.53
C ALA A 15 15.67 14.39 -13.96
N TYR A 16 14.85 15.44 -14.11
CA TYR A 16 13.46 15.41 -13.67
C TYR A 16 12.62 14.38 -14.46
N LYS A 17 12.80 14.29 -15.78
CA LYS A 17 12.13 13.26 -16.60
C LYS A 17 12.48 11.86 -16.11
N GLN A 18 13.73 11.62 -15.77
CA GLN A 18 14.18 10.33 -15.26
C GLN A 18 13.53 9.99 -13.91
N VAL A 19 13.47 10.94 -12.98
CA VAL A 19 12.78 10.75 -11.68
C VAL A 19 11.29 10.48 -11.88
N ILE A 20 10.62 11.22 -12.76
CA ILE A 20 9.19 11.02 -13.06
C ILE A 20 8.97 9.63 -13.67
N ALA A 21 9.78 9.23 -14.64
CA ALA A 21 9.67 7.91 -15.28
C ALA A 21 9.90 6.78 -14.26
N SER A 22 10.92 6.89 -13.42
CA SER A 22 11.21 5.92 -12.36
C SER A 22 10.07 5.82 -11.36
N ASN A 23 9.51 6.95 -10.93
CA ASN A 23 8.38 6.97 -10.00
C ASN A 23 7.11 6.39 -10.65
N ALA A 24 6.86 6.68 -11.93
CA ALA A 24 5.74 6.12 -12.67
C ALA A 24 5.85 4.59 -12.81
N GLU A 25 7.05 4.07 -13.05
CA GLU A 25 7.28 2.61 -13.05
C GLU A 25 7.03 2.00 -11.66
N ALA A 26 7.57 2.63 -10.61
CA ALA A 26 7.40 2.16 -9.24
C ALA A 26 5.91 2.14 -8.83
N ILE A 27 5.17 3.20 -9.12
CA ILE A 27 3.72 3.31 -8.85
C ILE A 27 2.95 2.26 -9.67
N SER A 28 3.30 2.07 -10.94
CA SER A 28 2.66 1.06 -11.80
C SER A 28 2.85 -0.36 -11.26
N ARG A 29 4.07 -0.68 -10.82
CA ARG A 29 4.38 -1.98 -10.20
C ARG A 29 3.67 -2.16 -8.86
N PHE A 30 3.61 -1.11 -8.04
CA PHE A 30 2.87 -1.12 -6.79
C PHE A 30 1.37 -1.34 -7.01
N GLY A 31 0.77 -0.59 -7.94
CA GLY A 31 -0.64 -0.74 -8.31
C GLY A 31 -0.97 -2.14 -8.85
N GLY A 32 -0.10 -2.71 -9.70
CA GLY A 32 -0.26 -4.08 -10.18
C GLY A 32 -0.24 -5.12 -9.05
N ARG A 33 0.68 -4.99 -8.09
CA ARG A 33 0.73 -5.87 -6.90
C ARG A 33 -0.51 -5.72 -6.03
N LEU A 34 -0.97 -4.50 -5.80
CA LEU A 34 -2.17 -4.21 -5.02
C LEU A 34 -3.43 -4.81 -5.69
N ALA A 35 -3.55 -4.70 -7.01
CA ALA A 35 -4.65 -5.29 -7.76
C ALA A 35 -4.69 -6.82 -7.61
N VAL A 36 -3.53 -7.50 -7.67
CA VAL A 36 -3.44 -8.95 -7.45
C VAL A 36 -3.83 -9.32 -6.02
N LEU A 37 -3.30 -8.60 -5.01
CA LEU A 37 -3.64 -8.85 -3.60
C LEU A 37 -5.14 -8.66 -3.34
N TYR A 38 -5.74 -7.61 -3.91
CA TYR A 38 -7.17 -7.38 -3.80
C TYR A 38 -7.98 -8.52 -4.45
N LYS A 39 -7.60 -8.96 -5.66
CA LYS A 39 -8.27 -10.09 -6.30
C LYS A 39 -8.12 -11.38 -5.49
N PHE A 40 -6.93 -11.62 -4.93
CA PHE A 40 -6.69 -12.74 -4.05
C PHE A 40 -7.58 -12.72 -2.80
N THR A 41 -7.67 -11.59 -2.10
CA THR A 41 -8.54 -11.48 -0.92
C THR A 41 -10.01 -11.66 -1.30
N THR A 42 -10.48 -11.08 -2.41
CA THR A 42 -11.87 -11.30 -2.86
C THR A 42 -12.18 -12.76 -3.23
N ALA A 43 -11.19 -13.54 -3.66
CA ALA A 43 -11.35 -14.95 -3.99
C ALA A 43 -11.26 -15.86 -2.76
N VAL A 44 -10.43 -15.51 -1.78
CA VAL A 44 -10.18 -16.33 -0.58
C VAL A 44 -11.22 -16.07 0.50
N LEU A 45 -11.60 -14.81 0.74
CA LEU A 45 -12.51 -14.46 1.85
C LEU A 45 -13.79 -15.30 1.86
N PRO A 46 -14.51 -15.52 0.73
CA PRO A 46 -15.73 -16.34 0.72
C PRO A 46 -15.52 -17.80 1.13
N GLN A 47 -14.31 -18.33 1.02
CA GLN A 47 -14.00 -19.72 1.33
C GLN A 47 -13.69 -19.95 2.82
N LEU A 48 -13.55 -18.88 3.61
CA LEU A 48 -13.25 -18.97 5.03
C LEU A 48 -14.54 -19.17 5.84
N ASP A 49 -14.49 -20.08 6.81
CA ASP A 49 -15.53 -20.19 7.83
C ASP A 49 -15.47 -19.04 8.85
N SER A 50 -16.46 -18.95 9.73
CA SER A 50 -16.55 -17.88 10.73
C SER A 50 -15.36 -17.86 11.71
N THR A 51 -14.86 -19.02 12.12
CA THR A 51 -13.73 -19.13 13.05
C THR A 51 -12.43 -18.69 12.37
N GLN A 52 -12.23 -19.13 11.13
CA GLN A 52 -11.09 -18.73 10.31
C GLN A 52 -11.08 -17.24 10.04
N ARG A 53 -12.24 -16.62 9.76
CA ARG A 53 -12.35 -15.17 9.57
C ARG A 53 -11.95 -14.38 10.81
N ILE A 54 -12.42 -14.80 11.98
CA ILE A 54 -12.06 -14.16 13.26
C ILE A 54 -10.55 -14.24 13.48
N GLU A 55 -9.95 -15.41 13.26
CA GLU A 55 -8.51 -15.58 13.44
C GLU A 55 -7.70 -14.78 12.42
N VAL A 56 -8.13 -14.71 11.16
CA VAL A 56 -7.51 -13.87 10.14
C VAL A 56 -7.61 -12.39 10.51
N ALA A 57 -8.76 -11.92 10.99
CA ALA A 57 -8.92 -10.53 11.44
C ALA A 57 -8.00 -10.20 12.62
N ARG A 58 -7.85 -11.12 13.57
CA ARG A 58 -6.93 -10.97 14.71
C ARG A 58 -5.47 -10.90 14.23
N ARG A 59 -5.06 -11.78 13.32
CA ARG A 59 -3.70 -11.78 12.75
C ARG A 59 -3.42 -10.56 11.90
N LEU A 60 -4.40 -10.07 11.14
CA LEU A 60 -4.27 -8.86 10.34
C LEU A 60 -4.02 -7.64 11.23
N ARG A 61 -4.81 -7.47 12.30
CA ARG A 61 -4.60 -6.38 13.27
C ARG A 61 -3.19 -6.43 13.87
N ALA A 62 -2.79 -7.60 14.39
CA ALA A 62 -1.46 -7.76 14.97
C ALA A 62 -0.33 -7.47 13.97
N GLY A 63 -0.44 -7.94 12.72
CA GLY A 63 0.58 -7.66 11.71
C GLY A 63 0.64 -6.19 11.29
N VAL A 64 -0.48 -5.46 11.32
CA VAL A 64 -0.50 -4.02 11.07
C VAL A 64 0.12 -3.27 12.24
N ASP A 65 -0.20 -3.65 13.47
CA ASP A 65 0.42 -3.10 14.68
C ASP A 65 1.94 -3.32 14.66
N ASP A 66 2.40 -4.51 14.25
CA ASP A 66 3.83 -4.81 14.07
C ASP A 66 4.47 -3.88 13.03
N VAL A 67 3.83 -3.67 11.88
CA VAL A 67 4.32 -2.73 10.85
C VAL A 67 4.40 -1.30 11.39
N MET A 68 3.38 -0.84 12.11
CA MET A 68 3.39 0.48 12.73
C MET A 68 4.54 0.61 13.74
N SER A 69 4.74 -0.41 14.59
CA SER A 69 5.81 -0.39 15.60
C SER A 69 7.22 -0.31 15.00
N LEU A 70 7.46 -0.97 13.85
CA LEU A 70 8.75 -0.89 13.14
C LEU A 70 9.03 0.51 12.60
N THR A 71 8.00 1.35 12.50
CA THR A 71 8.05 2.67 11.91
C THR A 71 7.93 3.79 12.95
N ASP A 72 7.78 3.46 14.23
CA ASP A 72 7.64 4.45 15.31
C ASP A 72 8.87 5.39 15.40
N ASP A 73 10.07 4.88 15.10
CA ASP A 73 11.32 5.66 15.10
C ASP A 73 11.53 6.43 13.77
N ILE A 74 10.66 6.25 12.78
CA ILE A 74 10.76 6.86 11.45
C ILE A 74 9.55 7.78 11.24
N ALA A 75 9.80 9.06 10.99
CA ALA A 75 8.74 9.99 10.59
C ALA A 75 8.22 9.64 9.18
N LEU A 76 7.30 8.68 9.10
CA LEU A 76 6.60 8.37 7.85
C LEU A 76 5.58 9.48 7.53
N PRO A 77 5.32 9.74 6.23
CA PRO A 77 4.29 10.69 5.82
C PRO A 77 2.92 10.35 6.42
N GLY A 78 2.12 11.37 6.74
CA GLY A 78 0.75 11.15 7.23
C GLY A 78 -0.10 10.38 6.23
N GLU A 79 0.10 10.64 4.94
CA GLU A 79 -0.59 9.96 3.84
C GLU A 79 -0.30 8.45 3.80
N TYR A 80 0.89 8.03 4.25
CA TYR A 80 1.22 6.61 4.36
C TYR A 80 0.38 5.95 5.46
N HIS A 81 0.29 6.58 6.63
CA HIS A 81 -0.50 6.08 7.75
C HIS A 81 -1.99 6.03 7.41
N ASP A 82 -2.51 7.08 6.79
CA ASP A 82 -3.91 7.14 6.36
C ASP A 82 -4.23 6.01 5.37
N ALA A 83 -3.37 5.77 4.38
CA ALA A 83 -3.55 4.69 3.42
C ALA A 83 -3.48 3.30 4.08
N LEU A 84 -2.54 3.10 5.00
CA LEU A 84 -2.37 1.86 5.75
C LEU A 84 -3.61 1.54 6.62
N LEU A 85 -4.10 2.51 7.38
CA LEU A 85 -5.29 2.36 8.22
C LEU A 85 -6.55 2.19 7.38
N ALA A 86 -6.72 2.98 6.31
CA ALA A 86 -7.86 2.86 5.42
C ALA A 86 -7.95 1.46 4.78
N GLN A 87 -6.84 0.94 4.26
CA GLN A 87 -6.81 -0.39 3.64
C GLN A 87 -7.04 -1.51 4.66
N THR A 88 -6.49 -1.36 5.88
CA THR A 88 -6.71 -2.31 6.97
C THR A 88 -8.19 -2.39 7.34
N ASN A 89 -8.84 -1.23 7.50
CA ASN A 89 -10.26 -1.16 7.83
C ASN A 89 -11.14 -1.80 6.75
N ILE A 90 -10.85 -1.56 5.46
CA ILE A 90 -11.58 -2.20 4.34
C ILE A 90 -11.53 -3.73 4.46
N LEU A 91 -10.36 -4.30 4.73
CA LEU A 91 -10.19 -5.75 4.84
C LEU A 91 -10.85 -6.33 6.10
N LEU A 92 -10.77 -5.63 7.24
CA LEU A 92 -11.45 -6.02 8.47
C LEU A 92 -12.97 -6.00 8.30
N THR A 93 -13.53 -4.95 7.68
CA THR A 93 -14.95 -4.91 7.34
C THR A 93 -15.32 -6.07 6.42
N ALA A 94 -14.52 -6.39 5.40
CA ALA A 94 -14.82 -7.52 4.50
C ALA A 94 -14.84 -8.88 5.23
N LEU A 95 -13.99 -9.06 6.24
CA LEU A 95 -13.99 -10.24 7.11
C LEU A 95 -15.25 -10.30 7.98
N GLU A 96 -15.67 -9.17 8.55
CA GLU A 96 -16.81 -9.05 9.47
C GLU A 96 -18.18 -9.17 8.78
N THR A 97 -18.38 -8.52 7.63
CA THR A 97 -19.67 -8.50 6.92
C THR A 97 -20.07 -9.87 6.38
N GLN A 98 -19.10 -10.70 5.98
CA GLN A 98 -19.38 -12.05 5.50
C GLN A 98 -19.57 -13.07 6.63
N SER A 99 -19.04 -12.82 7.83
CA SER A 99 -19.38 -13.63 9.02
C SER A 99 -20.80 -13.37 9.54
N ALA A 100 -21.39 -12.22 9.24
CA ALA A 100 -22.74 -11.87 9.66
C ALA A 100 -23.85 -12.50 8.78
N ASN A 101 -23.49 -13.26 7.75
CA ASN A 101 -24.44 -13.93 6.86
C ASN A 101 -24.36 -15.45 7.04
N PRO A 102 -25.04 -16.03 8.05
CA PRO A 102 -25.17 -17.47 8.16
C PRO A 102 -26.07 -17.96 7.03
N GLN A 103 -25.50 -18.69 6.06
CA GLN A 103 -26.30 -19.62 5.24
C GLN A 103 -26.64 -20.86 6.05
#